data_AF-A0AAI8AXI1-F1
#
_entry.id   AF-A0AAI8AXI1-F1
#
_cell.length_a   1.000
_cell.length_b   1.000
_cell.length_c   1.000
_cell.angle_alpha   90.00
_cell.angle_beta   90.00
_cell.angle_gamma   90.00
#
_symmetry.space_group_name_H-M   'P 1'
#
loop_
_entity.id
_entity.type
_entity.pdbx_description
1 polymer ?
#
loop_
_entity_poly.entity_id
_entity_poly.type
_entity_poly.pdbx_seq_one_letter_code
_entity_poly.pdbx_strand_id
1 'polypeptide(L)'
;MSEYSLFTSESVSEGHPDKIADQISDAVLDAIIAQDKYARVACETLVKTGVAIIAGEVTTSAWVDLEELVRKVIIDIGYNSSDVGFDGATCAVMNIIGKQSVDIAQGVDRSRPEDQGAGDQGLMFGYASNETDVLMPAPICFSHRLVERQAEARKSKLLPWLRPDAKSQVTCRYENGKVVGIDAVVLSTQHNPEVSQKDLQEAVMELIVKHTLPAELLHKGTQYHINPTGNFIIGGPVGDCGLTGRKIIVDSYGGMARHGGGAFSGKDPSKVDRSAAYAGRYVAKNIVAAGLAERCEIQVSYAIGVAQPTSISINTFGTGKVSDDKIIQLVRECFDLRPYAITTMLDLLHPMYQETAAYGHFGRTPQQKTVGDDTFTTFTWERTDRAQSLRDAAGL
;
A
#
# COMPACT_ATOMS: atom_id res chain seq x y z
N MET A 1 -16.41 -8.34 -23.33
CA MET A 1 -15.09 -8.41 -24.01
C MET A 1 -14.06 -7.89 -23.02
N SER A 2 -12.94 -8.58 -22.78
CA SER A 2 -11.85 -7.96 -22.02
C SER A 2 -11.26 -6.83 -22.87
N GLU A 3 -11.02 -5.66 -22.28
CA GLU A 3 -10.34 -4.57 -23.00
C GLU A 3 -8.87 -4.90 -23.29
N TYR A 4 -8.29 -5.86 -22.56
CA TYR A 4 -6.90 -6.29 -22.68
C TYR A 4 -6.78 -7.79 -22.98
N SER A 5 -5.83 -8.14 -23.85
CA SER A 5 -5.32 -9.51 -23.98
C SER A 5 -4.17 -9.77 -22.98
N LEU A 6 -3.39 -8.75 -22.66
CA LEU A 6 -2.29 -8.78 -21.69
C LEU A 6 -2.38 -7.55 -20.77
N PHE A 7 -2.12 -7.74 -19.48
CA PHE A 7 -2.01 -6.65 -18.51
C PHE A 7 -0.82 -6.89 -17.58
N THR A 8 -0.09 -5.81 -17.26
CA THR A 8 1.14 -5.87 -16.47
C THR A 8 1.04 -4.97 -15.24
N SER A 9 1.46 -5.48 -14.09
CA SER A 9 1.73 -4.68 -12.89
C SER A 9 3.14 -4.97 -12.38
N GLU A 10 3.62 -4.09 -11.51
CA GLU A 10 4.92 -4.22 -10.85
C GLU A 10 4.83 -3.94 -9.35
N SER A 11 5.88 -4.35 -8.63
CA SER A 11 6.06 -4.07 -7.21
C SER A 11 7.55 -3.97 -6.89
N VAL A 12 7.86 -3.42 -5.72
CA VAL A 12 9.23 -3.27 -5.21
C VAL A 12 9.29 -3.72 -3.75
N SER A 13 10.45 -4.18 -3.30
CA SER A 13 10.64 -4.62 -1.90
C SER A 13 10.69 -3.46 -0.92
N GLU A 14 10.64 -3.77 0.37
CA GLU A 14 10.90 -2.83 1.47
C GLU A 14 12.28 -2.12 1.38
N GLY A 15 13.24 -2.68 0.63
CA GLY A 15 14.57 -2.10 0.45
C GLY A 15 14.67 -1.10 -0.70
N HIS A 16 13.63 -0.94 -1.52
CA HIS A 16 13.61 0.08 -2.56
C HIS A 16 13.65 1.48 -1.93
N PRO A 17 14.44 2.45 -2.43
CA PRO A 17 14.63 3.74 -1.75
C PRO A 17 13.33 4.51 -1.52
N ASP A 18 12.41 4.56 -2.49
CA ASP A 18 11.08 5.14 -2.25
C ASP A 18 10.29 4.41 -1.13
N LYS A 19 10.45 3.08 -1.01
CA LYS A 19 9.79 2.32 0.05
C LYS A 19 10.47 2.45 1.41
N ILE A 20 11.76 2.75 1.46
CA ILE A 20 12.41 3.17 2.69
C ILE A 20 11.80 4.49 3.16
N ALA A 21 11.62 5.47 2.25
CA ALA A 21 11.01 6.75 2.58
C ALA A 21 9.56 6.60 3.09
N ASP A 22 8.74 5.80 2.41
CA ASP A 22 7.38 5.48 2.87
C ASP A 22 7.37 4.85 4.28
N GLN A 23 8.24 3.86 4.52
CA GLN A 23 8.33 3.18 5.82
C GLN A 23 8.80 4.11 6.94
N ILE A 24 9.75 5.01 6.67
CA ILE A 24 10.17 6.02 7.66
C ILE A 24 9.02 6.96 7.98
N SER A 25 8.34 7.50 6.97
CA SER A 25 7.19 8.40 7.14
C SER A 25 6.08 7.77 7.98
N ASP A 26 5.75 6.49 7.74
CA ASP A 26 4.73 5.79 8.54
C ASP A 26 5.24 5.32 9.90
N ALA A 27 6.52 5.04 10.08
CA ALA A 27 7.08 4.77 11.41
C ALA A 27 6.98 6.02 12.31
N VAL A 28 7.22 7.22 11.75
CA VAL A 28 7.03 8.49 12.45
C VAL A 28 5.56 8.67 12.84
N LEU A 29 4.63 8.39 11.90
CA LEU A 29 3.20 8.42 12.18
C LEU A 29 2.80 7.47 13.32
N ASP A 30 3.24 6.21 13.25
CA ASP A 30 2.93 5.21 14.26
C ASP A 30 3.46 5.59 15.64
N ALA A 31 4.71 6.07 15.71
CA ALA A 31 5.32 6.51 16.96
C ALA A 31 4.58 7.70 17.61
N ILE A 32 4.01 8.58 16.79
CA ILE A 32 3.19 9.71 17.25
C ILE A 32 1.81 9.22 17.70
N ILE A 33 1.09 8.46 16.85
CA ILE A 33 -0.28 7.99 17.14
C ILE A 33 -0.32 7.09 18.39
N ALA A 34 0.73 6.31 18.63
CA ALA A 34 0.83 5.49 19.84
C ALA A 34 0.79 6.31 21.15
N GLN A 35 1.19 7.58 21.11
CA GLN A 35 1.21 8.48 22.26
C GLN A 35 0.06 9.51 22.23
N ASP A 36 -0.34 9.94 21.03
CA ASP A 36 -1.37 10.95 20.80
C ASP A 36 -2.26 10.53 19.61
N LYS A 37 -3.37 9.86 19.93
CA LYS A 37 -4.33 9.31 18.96
C LYS A 37 -4.98 10.36 18.05
N TYR A 38 -4.92 11.64 18.43
CA TYR A 38 -5.56 12.73 17.68
C TYR A 38 -4.53 13.67 17.02
N ALA A 39 -3.26 13.27 17.01
CA ALA A 39 -2.20 14.00 16.35
C ALA A 39 -2.50 14.24 14.86
N ARG A 40 -2.05 15.39 14.36
CA ARG A 40 -2.06 15.70 12.93
C ARG A 40 -0.66 15.51 12.38
N VAL A 41 -0.50 14.63 11.41
CA VAL A 41 0.79 14.26 10.85
C VAL A 41 0.71 14.32 9.32
N ALA A 42 1.67 15.03 8.74
CA ALA A 42 2.01 15.01 7.31
C ALA A 42 3.55 14.95 7.22
N CYS A 43 4.10 13.74 7.34
CA CYS A 43 5.53 13.47 7.41
C CYS A 43 6.06 13.02 6.05
N GLU A 44 6.97 13.79 5.47
CA GLU A 44 7.61 13.49 4.19
C GLU A 44 9.07 13.07 4.43
N THR A 45 9.53 12.06 3.70
CA THR A 45 10.90 11.57 3.81
C THR A 45 11.59 11.59 2.44
N LEU A 46 12.83 12.05 2.41
CA LEU A 46 13.76 11.87 1.29
C LEU A 46 14.96 11.05 1.77
N VAL A 47 15.33 10.02 1.00
CA VAL A 47 16.55 9.23 1.25
C VAL A 47 17.49 9.27 0.06
N LYS A 48 18.78 9.48 0.32
CA LYS A 48 19.86 9.40 -0.68
C LYS A 48 21.14 8.92 -0.02
N THR A 49 22.21 8.73 -0.81
CA THR A 49 23.55 8.36 -0.34
C THR A 49 23.95 9.14 0.93
N GLY A 50 24.03 8.42 2.05
CA GLY A 50 24.49 8.95 3.33
C GLY A 50 23.52 9.85 4.09
N VAL A 51 22.26 10.03 3.65
CA VAL A 51 21.31 10.91 4.33
C VAL A 51 19.85 10.43 4.25
N ALA A 52 19.13 10.60 5.36
CA ALA A 52 17.67 10.60 5.43
C ALA A 52 17.20 11.98 5.93
N ILE A 53 16.35 12.65 5.15
CA ILE A 53 15.77 13.97 5.48
C ILE A 53 14.30 13.77 5.76
N ILE A 54 13.84 14.21 6.93
CA ILE A 54 12.47 14.09 7.42
C ILE A 54 11.91 15.51 7.52
N ALA A 55 10.80 15.76 6.86
CA ALA A 55 10.18 17.07 6.70
C ALA A 55 8.65 17.01 6.84
N GLY A 56 8.01 18.16 6.70
CA GLY A 56 6.55 18.29 6.68
C GLY A 56 6.00 18.91 7.95
N GLU A 57 4.73 18.67 8.24
CA GLU A 57 3.98 19.35 9.28
C GLU A 57 3.40 18.37 10.31
N VAL A 58 3.73 18.60 11.58
CA VAL A 58 3.24 17.79 12.69
C VAL A 58 2.66 18.68 13.79
N THR A 59 1.48 18.31 14.28
CA THR A 59 0.87 18.88 15.48
C THR A 59 0.51 17.74 16.42
N THR A 60 1.21 17.65 17.54
CA THR A 60 1.03 16.57 18.52
C THR A 60 1.55 16.98 19.90
N SER A 61 1.08 16.31 20.96
CA SER A 61 1.71 16.33 22.28
C SER A 61 2.79 15.24 22.46
N ALA A 62 2.92 14.31 21.52
CA ALA A 62 3.90 13.23 21.57
C ALA A 62 5.34 13.75 21.50
N TRP A 63 6.26 13.05 22.16
CA TRP A 63 7.70 13.23 21.97
C TRP A 63 8.26 11.96 21.33
N VAL A 64 8.98 12.12 20.22
CA VAL A 64 9.56 11.00 19.46
C VAL A 64 11.03 11.33 19.18
N ASP A 65 11.93 10.42 19.54
CA ASP A 65 13.32 10.47 19.08
C ASP A 65 13.36 10.07 17.60
N LEU A 66 13.27 11.07 16.73
CA LEU A 66 13.25 10.86 15.29
C LEU A 66 14.57 10.30 14.76
N GLU A 67 15.70 10.63 15.39
CA GLU A 67 16.98 10.10 14.95
C GLU A 67 17.06 8.60 15.23
N GLU A 68 16.78 8.18 16.47
CA GLU A 68 16.78 6.77 16.83
C GLU A 68 15.78 5.97 15.99
N LEU A 69 14.56 6.50 15.83
CA LEU A 69 13.50 5.84 15.06
C LEU A 69 13.89 5.63 13.59
N VAL A 70 14.36 6.68 12.91
CA VAL A 70 14.74 6.60 11.49
C VAL A 70 15.86 5.58 11.28
N ARG A 71 16.89 5.63 12.14
CA ARG A 71 18.02 4.68 12.07
C ARG A 71 17.53 3.24 12.26
N LYS A 72 16.64 3.02 13.24
CA LYS A 72 16.05 1.70 13.50
C LYS A 72 15.32 1.16 12.28
N VAL A 73 14.47 1.97 11.64
CA VAL A 73 13.73 1.56 10.43
C VAL A 73 14.69 1.14 9.31
N ILE A 74 15.73 1.93 9.05
CA ILE A 74 16.73 1.64 8.01
C ILE A 74 17.46 0.33 8.30
N ILE A 75 17.85 0.09 9.56
CA ILE A 75 18.53 -1.13 10.00
C ILE A 75 17.61 -2.35 9.88
N ASP A 76 16.35 -2.24 10.29
CA ASP A 76 15.37 -3.34 10.25
C ASP A 76 15.02 -3.78 8.82
N ILE A 77 15.04 -2.84 7.87
CA ILE A 77 14.92 -3.14 6.42
C ILE A 77 16.12 -3.96 5.93
N GLY A 78 17.29 -3.81 6.57
CA GLY A 78 18.51 -4.54 6.27
C GLY A 78 19.66 -3.68 5.75
N TYR A 79 19.55 -2.35 5.80
CA TYR A 79 20.65 -1.42 5.53
C TYR A 79 21.43 -1.15 6.82
N ASN A 80 22.20 -2.15 7.25
CA ASN A 80 22.91 -2.19 8.52
C ASN A 80 24.43 -2.36 8.39
N SER A 81 24.95 -2.19 7.17
CA SER A 81 26.38 -2.19 6.87
C SER A 81 26.69 -1.29 5.68
N SER A 82 27.81 -0.60 5.74
CA SER A 82 28.33 0.18 4.61
C SER A 82 28.65 -0.69 3.38
N ASP A 83 28.78 -2.02 3.52
CA ASP A 83 29.02 -2.96 2.42
C ASP A 83 27.84 -3.07 1.43
N VAL A 84 26.63 -2.70 1.86
CA VAL A 84 25.44 -2.60 1.00
C VAL A 84 25.20 -1.18 0.50
N GLY A 85 26.14 -0.25 0.78
CA GLY A 85 26.18 1.13 0.31
C GLY A 85 25.45 2.14 1.20
N PHE A 86 24.40 1.72 1.91
CA PHE A 86 23.64 2.56 2.81
C PHE A 86 23.53 1.89 4.18
N ASP A 87 23.67 2.66 5.25
CA ASP A 87 23.82 2.14 6.60
C ASP A 87 23.15 3.08 7.61
N GLY A 88 22.12 2.58 8.28
CA GLY A 88 21.38 3.33 9.29
C GLY A 88 22.21 3.72 10.51
N ALA A 89 23.33 3.02 10.79
CA ALA A 89 24.21 3.38 11.89
C ALA A 89 25.10 4.60 11.59
N THR A 90 25.33 4.92 10.31
CA THR A 90 26.29 5.95 9.90
C THR A 90 25.69 7.07 9.05
N CYS A 91 24.49 6.89 8.49
CA CYS A 91 23.84 7.94 7.71
C CYS A 91 23.53 9.18 8.56
N ALA A 92 23.53 10.36 7.93
CA ALA A 92 23.00 11.57 8.53
C ALA A 92 21.47 11.49 8.61
N VAL A 93 20.88 11.91 9.73
CA VAL A 93 19.44 12.11 9.88
C VAL A 93 19.18 13.60 10.05
N MET A 94 18.43 14.19 9.12
CA MET A 94 18.11 15.62 9.15
C MET A 94 16.62 15.81 9.39
N ASN A 95 16.26 16.37 10.54
CA ASN A 95 14.89 16.72 10.87
C ASN A 95 14.63 18.20 10.55
N ILE A 96 13.65 18.45 9.69
CA ILE A 96 13.15 19.78 9.32
C ILE A 96 11.61 19.85 9.43
N ILE A 97 11.01 19.05 10.33
CA ILE A 97 9.56 19.10 10.62
C ILE A 97 9.18 20.46 11.23
N GLY A 98 8.12 21.05 10.70
CA GLY A 98 7.46 22.25 11.22
C GLY A 98 6.11 21.97 11.88
N LYS A 99 5.49 23.03 12.41
CA LYS A 99 4.11 22.98 12.90
C LYS A 99 3.12 23.13 11.74
N GLN A 100 1.95 22.49 11.85
CA GLN A 100 0.88 22.66 10.87
C GLN A 100 0.37 24.11 10.84
N SER A 101 -0.03 24.57 9.65
CA SER A 101 -0.65 25.89 9.48
C SER A 101 -1.96 25.99 10.28
N VAL A 102 -2.09 27.07 11.06
CA VAL A 102 -3.31 27.42 11.80
C VAL A 102 -4.52 27.63 10.88
N ASP A 103 -4.31 28.11 9.66
CA ASP A 103 -5.40 28.33 8.69
C ASP A 103 -5.99 27.01 8.18
N ILE A 104 -5.16 25.96 8.07
CA ILE A 104 -5.61 24.61 7.70
C ILE A 104 -6.34 23.97 8.89
N ALA A 105 -5.83 24.13 10.11
CA ALA A 105 -6.44 23.57 11.32
C ALA A 105 -7.88 24.06 11.53
N GLN A 106 -8.15 25.35 11.30
CA GLN A 106 -9.50 25.94 11.44
C GLN A 106 -10.55 25.35 10.48
N GLY A 107 -10.14 24.88 9.31
CA GLY A 107 -11.05 24.25 8.34
C GLY A 107 -11.44 22.82 8.69
N VAL A 108 -10.59 22.13 9.44
CA VAL A 108 -10.74 20.72 9.80
C VAL A 108 -11.36 20.55 11.18
N ASP A 109 -10.95 21.37 12.14
CA ASP A 109 -11.47 21.33 13.50
C ASP A 109 -12.85 21.99 13.56
N ARG A 110 -13.85 21.24 14.03
CA ARG A 110 -15.22 21.71 14.21
C ARG A 110 -15.66 21.57 15.65
N SER A 111 -16.69 22.32 16.04
CA SER A 111 -17.29 22.25 17.37
C SER A 111 -17.83 20.85 17.72
N ARG A 112 -18.21 20.07 16.70
CA ARG A 112 -18.66 18.69 16.83
C ARG A 112 -17.76 17.77 15.98
N PRO A 113 -17.23 16.66 16.52
CA PRO A 113 -16.35 15.75 15.80
C PRO A 113 -16.94 15.22 14.48
N GLU A 114 -18.25 14.94 14.45
CA GLU A 114 -18.95 14.41 13.28
C GLU A 114 -19.03 15.37 12.08
N ASP A 115 -18.77 16.66 12.32
CA ASP A 115 -18.74 17.69 11.28
C ASP A 115 -17.33 17.89 10.71
N GLN A 116 -16.33 17.13 11.19
CA GLN A 116 -14.94 17.22 10.72
C GLN A 116 -14.87 17.20 9.19
N GLY A 117 -14.35 18.30 8.64
CA GLY A 117 -14.16 18.45 7.21
C GLY A 117 -13.01 17.60 6.68
N ALA A 118 -12.98 17.38 5.36
CA ALA A 118 -11.80 16.81 4.71
C ALA A 118 -10.57 17.70 4.95
N GLY A 119 -9.43 17.08 5.26
CA GLY A 119 -8.15 17.77 5.50
C GLY A 119 -7.57 18.48 4.27
N ASP A 120 -8.01 18.08 3.08
CA ASP A 120 -7.70 18.70 1.79
C ASP A 120 -8.84 18.40 0.80
N GLN A 121 -8.84 19.06 -0.35
CA GLN A 121 -9.59 18.59 -1.51
C GLN A 121 -8.94 17.32 -2.07
N GLY A 122 -9.72 16.48 -2.75
CA GLY A 122 -9.14 15.34 -3.44
C GLY A 122 -10.17 14.41 -4.04
N LEU A 123 -9.66 13.45 -4.80
CA LEU A 123 -10.43 12.34 -5.34
C LEU A 123 -9.72 11.04 -5.01
N MET A 124 -10.47 10.01 -4.67
CA MET A 124 -9.95 8.71 -4.23
C MET A 124 -10.70 7.62 -4.97
N PHE A 125 -9.98 6.53 -5.27
CA PHE A 125 -10.55 5.35 -5.90
C PHE A 125 -10.39 4.15 -4.99
N GLY A 126 -11.41 3.30 -5.00
CA GLY A 126 -11.40 1.98 -4.41
C GLY A 126 -11.68 0.93 -5.48
N TYR A 127 -11.06 -0.25 -5.36
CA TYR A 127 -11.26 -1.34 -6.31
C TYR A 127 -11.27 -2.71 -5.63
N ALA A 128 -12.07 -3.62 -6.20
CA ALA A 128 -12.02 -5.04 -5.91
C ALA A 128 -12.40 -5.86 -7.16
N SER A 129 -11.86 -7.06 -7.26
CA SER A 129 -12.14 -8.04 -8.31
C SER A 129 -12.02 -9.44 -7.74
N ASN A 130 -12.83 -10.40 -8.19
CA ASN A 130 -12.78 -11.80 -7.76
C ASN A 130 -11.67 -12.63 -8.43
N GLU A 131 -10.68 -11.99 -9.06
CA GLU A 131 -9.51 -12.63 -9.68
C GLU A 131 -8.59 -13.35 -8.69
N THR A 132 -8.62 -12.98 -7.40
CA THR A 132 -7.83 -13.58 -6.32
C THR A 132 -8.66 -13.72 -5.05
N ASP A 133 -8.26 -14.61 -4.14
CA ASP A 133 -8.97 -14.87 -2.88
C ASP A 133 -9.03 -13.64 -1.96
N VAL A 134 -8.07 -12.72 -2.10
CA VAL A 134 -8.02 -11.44 -1.36
C VAL A 134 -8.78 -10.31 -2.07
N LEU A 135 -9.50 -10.64 -3.14
CA LEU A 135 -10.30 -9.73 -3.96
C LEU A 135 -9.49 -8.58 -4.59
N MET A 136 -8.25 -8.85 -4.99
CA MET A 136 -7.35 -7.92 -5.69
C MET A 136 -7.16 -8.32 -7.16
N PRO A 137 -6.78 -7.37 -8.05
CA PRO A 137 -6.29 -7.73 -9.37
C PRO A 137 -5.09 -8.67 -9.27
N ALA A 138 -5.09 -9.74 -10.06
CA ALA A 138 -4.04 -10.77 -9.97
C ALA A 138 -2.62 -10.25 -10.29
N PRO A 139 -2.38 -9.39 -11.30
CA PRO A 139 -1.02 -8.95 -11.66
C PRO A 139 -0.28 -8.23 -10.53
N ILE A 140 -0.97 -7.32 -9.83
CA ILE A 140 -0.39 -6.58 -8.69
C ILE A 140 -0.25 -7.48 -7.46
N CYS A 141 -1.23 -8.36 -7.21
CA CYS A 141 -1.17 -9.32 -6.12
C CYS A 141 0.07 -10.21 -6.27
N PHE A 142 0.27 -10.80 -7.44
CA PHE A 142 1.44 -11.64 -7.73
C PHE A 142 2.75 -10.87 -7.63
N SER A 143 2.80 -9.64 -8.14
CA SER A 143 3.98 -8.78 -8.02
C SER A 143 4.33 -8.51 -6.55
N HIS A 144 3.36 -8.15 -5.71
CA HIS A 144 3.61 -7.97 -4.27
C HIS A 144 4.14 -9.23 -3.60
N ARG A 145 3.51 -10.38 -3.85
CA ARG A 145 3.93 -11.64 -3.21
C ARG A 145 5.37 -12.04 -3.61
N LEU A 146 5.80 -11.74 -4.84
CA LEU A 146 7.16 -12.04 -5.29
C LEU A 146 8.24 -11.28 -4.49
N VAL A 147 8.05 -9.98 -4.29
CA VAL A 147 9.03 -9.16 -3.52
C VAL A 147 8.89 -9.36 -2.01
N GLU A 148 7.72 -9.73 -1.51
CA GLU A 148 7.54 -10.17 -0.11
C GLU A 148 8.31 -11.47 0.13
N ARG A 149 8.15 -12.46 -0.76
CA ARG A 149 8.89 -13.74 -0.70
C ARG A 149 10.40 -13.55 -0.81
N GLN A 150 10.85 -12.61 -1.65
CA GLN A 150 12.27 -12.22 -1.72
C GLN A 150 12.77 -11.71 -0.37
N ALA A 151 12.00 -10.84 0.30
CA ALA A 151 12.38 -10.29 1.60
C ALA A 151 12.36 -11.36 2.70
N GLU A 152 11.40 -12.28 2.68
CA GLU A 152 11.37 -13.45 3.57
C GLU A 152 12.62 -14.33 3.40
N ALA A 153 12.98 -14.69 2.16
CA ALA A 153 14.13 -15.53 1.86
C ALA A 153 15.44 -14.88 2.31
N ARG A 154 15.53 -13.54 2.20
CA ARG A 154 16.64 -12.74 2.72
C ARG A 154 16.68 -12.71 4.24
N LYS A 155 15.59 -12.29 4.89
CA LYS A 155 15.50 -12.11 6.36
C LYS A 155 15.66 -13.43 7.12
N SER A 156 15.15 -14.53 6.57
CA SER A 156 15.33 -15.89 7.11
C SER A 156 16.73 -16.48 6.86
N LYS A 157 17.57 -15.80 6.07
CA LYS A 157 18.87 -16.29 5.59
C LYS A 157 18.80 -17.58 4.77
N LEU A 158 17.62 -17.92 4.22
CA LEU A 158 17.48 -18.99 3.23
C LEU A 158 18.34 -18.72 2.00
N LEU A 159 18.34 -17.45 1.56
CA LEU A 159 19.22 -16.94 0.51
C LEU A 159 20.07 -15.80 1.10
N PRO A 160 21.17 -16.12 1.80
CA PRO A 160 21.92 -15.16 2.60
C PRO A 160 22.69 -14.12 1.77
N TRP A 161 22.81 -14.35 0.46
CA TRP A 161 23.43 -13.44 -0.49
C TRP A 161 22.47 -12.39 -1.04
N LEU A 162 21.17 -12.46 -0.74
CA LEU A 162 20.21 -11.42 -1.12
C LEU A 162 20.45 -10.14 -0.31
N ARG A 163 20.34 -9.00 -0.98
CA ARG A 163 20.36 -7.68 -0.38
C ARG A 163 18.95 -7.04 -0.42
N PRO A 164 18.69 -5.94 0.30
CA PRO A 164 17.33 -5.45 0.50
C PRO A 164 16.56 -5.03 -0.75
N ASP A 165 17.20 -4.39 -1.73
CA ASP A 165 16.53 -3.82 -2.91
C ASP A 165 16.12 -4.90 -3.92
N ALA A 166 14.84 -4.96 -4.27
CA ALA A 166 14.32 -5.85 -5.31
C ALA A 166 13.08 -5.27 -5.99
N LYS A 167 12.84 -5.72 -7.22
CA LYS A 167 11.73 -5.29 -8.10
C LYS A 167 11.14 -6.51 -8.79
N SER A 168 9.82 -6.58 -8.87
CA SER A 168 9.08 -7.61 -9.60
C SER A 168 8.13 -7.00 -10.60
N GLN A 169 7.89 -7.69 -11.70
CA GLN A 169 6.85 -7.35 -12.67
C GLN A 169 6.19 -8.63 -13.17
N VAL A 170 4.86 -8.63 -13.28
CA VAL A 170 4.09 -9.78 -13.76
C VAL A 170 3.14 -9.35 -14.87
N THR A 171 3.23 -10.01 -16.01
CA THR A 171 2.31 -9.85 -17.14
C THR A 171 1.35 -11.03 -17.19
N CYS A 172 0.06 -10.78 -16.97
CA CYS A 172 -0.99 -11.79 -17.06
C CYS A 172 -1.76 -11.70 -18.38
N ARG A 173 -2.18 -12.86 -18.88
CA ARG A 173 -3.06 -12.98 -20.05
C ARG A 173 -4.51 -13.08 -19.61
N TYR A 174 -5.36 -12.32 -20.30
CA TYR A 174 -6.79 -12.25 -20.01
C TYR A 174 -7.62 -12.78 -21.19
N GLU A 175 -8.60 -13.62 -20.88
CA GLU A 175 -9.66 -14.01 -21.81
C GLU A 175 -11.01 -13.83 -21.12
N ASN A 176 -11.95 -13.13 -21.77
CA ASN A 176 -13.28 -12.85 -21.22
C ASN A 176 -13.26 -12.25 -19.80
N GLY A 177 -12.25 -11.43 -19.50
CA GLY A 177 -12.09 -10.77 -18.20
C GLY A 177 -11.47 -11.64 -17.11
N LYS A 178 -11.05 -12.87 -17.42
CA LYS A 178 -10.42 -13.79 -16.48
C LYS A 178 -8.96 -13.99 -16.82
N VAL A 179 -8.12 -14.14 -15.80
CA VAL A 179 -6.72 -14.52 -15.97
C VAL A 179 -6.63 -15.98 -16.39
N VAL A 180 -5.98 -16.23 -17.53
CA VAL A 180 -5.82 -17.58 -18.08
C VAL A 180 -4.35 -18.04 -18.13
N GLY A 181 -3.40 -17.16 -17.81
CA GLY A 181 -1.99 -17.51 -17.75
C GLY A 181 -1.09 -16.32 -17.42
N ILE A 182 0.18 -16.60 -17.18
CA ILE A 182 1.25 -15.62 -16.97
C ILE A 182 2.21 -15.68 -18.15
N ASP A 183 2.35 -14.56 -18.87
CA ASP A 183 3.16 -14.45 -20.08
C ASP A 183 4.62 -14.11 -19.77
N ALA A 184 4.85 -13.27 -18.76
CA ALA A 184 6.19 -12.86 -18.37
C ALA A 184 6.27 -12.57 -16.86
N VAL A 185 7.38 -12.97 -16.26
CA VAL A 185 7.77 -12.67 -14.88
C VAL A 185 9.16 -12.03 -14.93
N VAL A 186 9.28 -10.83 -14.37
CA VAL A 186 10.57 -10.16 -14.14
C VAL A 186 10.82 -10.15 -12.63
N LEU A 187 12.01 -10.56 -12.21
CA LEU A 187 12.49 -10.33 -10.85
C LEU A 187 13.94 -9.85 -10.90
N SER A 188 14.15 -8.60 -10.50
CA SER A 188 15.49 -8.05 -10.30
C SER A 188 15.75 -7.92 -8.81
N THR A 189 16.77 -8.59 -8.29
CA THR A 189 17.12 -8.54 -6.87
C THR A 189 18.56 -8.15 -6.69
N GLN A 190 18.80 -7.27 -5.71
CA GLN A 190 20.13 -6.92 -5.27
C GLN A 190 20.78 -8.13 -4.59
N HIS A 191 22.08 -8.31 -4.80
CA HIS A 191 22.81 -9.47 -4.28
C HIS A 191 24.27 -9.15 -3.96
N ASN A 192 24.88 -10.00 -3.14
CA ASN A 192 26.31 -9.98 -2.90
C ASN A 192 27.08 -10.39 -4.18
N PRO A 193 28.30 -9.88 -4.42
CA PRO A 193 29.04 -10.12 -5.65
C PRO A 193 29.54 -11.56 -5.83
N GLU A 194 29.54 -12.37 -4.77
CA GLU A 194 30.10 -13.73 -4.78
C GLU A 194 29.16 -14.78 -5.38
N VAL A 195 27.84 -14.52 -5.43
CA VAL A 195 26.88 -15.46 -6.05
C VAL A 195 27.00 -15.41 -7.57
N SER A 196 27.09 -16.57 -8.21
CA SER A 196 27.09 -16.64 -9.67
C SER A 196 25.69 -16.31 -10.22
N GLN A 197 25.62 -15.73 -11.43
CA GLN A 197 24.34 -15.45 -12.08
C GLN A 197 23.50 -16.72 -12.27
N LYS A 198 24.14 -17.86 -12.54
CA LYS A 198 23.46 -19.14 -12.71
C LYS A 198 22.77 -19.57 -11.40
N ASP A 199 23.51 -19.58 -10.30
CA ASP A 199 22.97 -20.00 -9.00
C ASP A 199 21.88 -19.04 -8.50
N LEU A 200 22.06 -17.74 -8.76
CA LEU A 200 21.04 -16.72 -8.47
C LEU A 200 19.74 -17.01 -9.25
N GLN A 201 19.84 -17.24 -10.55
CA GLN A 201 18.68 -17.51 -11.40
C GLN A 201 17.93 -18.78 -10.99
N GLU A 202 18.67 -19.86 -10.70
CA GLU A 202 18.10 -21.12 -10.24
C GLU A 202 17.40 -20.97 -8.88
N ALA A 203 18.07 -20.34 -7.91
CA ALA A 203 17.52 -20.12 -6.58
C ALA A 203 16.27 -19.22 -6.61
N VAL A 204 16.30 -18.12 -7.37
CA VAL A 204 15.14 -17.22 -7.53
C VAL A 204 13.97 -17.97 -8.17
N MET A 205 14.23 -18.79 -9.20
CA MET A 205 13.19 -19.57 -9.86
C MET A 205 12.51 -20.54 -8.88
N GLU A 206 13.30 -21.37 -8.19
CA GLU A 206 12.78 -22.44 -7.34
C GLU A 206 12.20 -21.93 -6.02
N LEU A 207 12.87 -20.97 -5.37
CA LEU A 207 12.56 -20.58 -3.98
C LEU A 207 11.69 -19.33 -3.87
N ILE A 208 11.56 -18.56 -4.96
CA ILE A 208 10.74 -17.35 -5.01
C ILE A 208 9.62 -17.52 -6.04
N VAL A 209 9.94 -17.63 -7.33
CA VAL A 209 8.92 -17.59 -8.40
C VAL A 209 7.94 -18.75 -8.31
N LYS A 210 8.42 -20.01 -8.31
CA LYS A 210 7.58 -21.20 -8.23
C LYS A 210 6.89 -21.37 -6.87
N HIS A 211 7.45 -20.80 -5.81
CA HIS A 211 6.85 -20.82 -4.49
C HIS A 211 5.67 -19.85 -4.36
N THR A 212 5.64 -18.82 -5.22
CA THR A 212 4.71 -17.70 -5.10
C THR A 212 3.58 -17.75 -6.11
N LEU A 213 3.90 -18.09 -7.36
CA LEU A 213 2.94 -17.99 -8.46
C LEU A 213 2.13 -19.29 -8.60
N PRO A 214 0.82 -19.21 -8.90
CA PRO A 214 0.00 -20.39 -9.12
C PRO A 214 0.52 -21.22 -10.30
N ALA A 215 0.84 -22.50 -10.04
CA ALA A 215 1.49 -23.36 -11.02
C ALA A 215 0.63 -23.58 -12.27
N GLU A 216 -0.70 -23.54 -12.12
CA GLU A 216 -1.68 -23.67 -13.19
C GLU A 216 -1.70 -22.50 -14.17
N LEU A 217 -1.18 -21.33 -13.77
CA LEU A 217 -1.06 -20.16 -14.65
C LEU A 217 0.29 -20.11 -15.37
N LEU A 218 1.27 -20.90 -14.93
CA LEU A 218 2.59 -21.01 -15.56
C LEU A 218 2.55 -22.07 -16.67
N HIS A 219 3.11 -21.75 -17.83
CA HIS A 219 3.16 -22.66 -18.98
C HIS A 219 4.53 -22.64 -19.67
N LYS A 220 4.74 -23.55 -20.62
CA LYS A 220 6.02 -23.69 -21.36
C LYS A 220 6.46 -22.42 -22.10
N GLY A 221 5.54 -21.49 -22.32
CA GLY A 221 5.78 -20.22 -23.00
C GLY A 221 5.91 -19.03 -22.05
N THR A 222 5.79 -19.23 -20.73
CA THR A 222 6.01 -18.17 -19.75
C THR A 222 7.48 -17.75 -19.78
N GLN A 223 7.72 -16.45 -19.97
CA GLN A 223 9.06 -15.88 -19.99
C GLN A 223 9.50 -15.50 -18.59
N TYR A 224 10.75 -15.81 -18.25
CA TYR A 224 11.34 -15.49 -16.96
C TYR A 224 12.58 -14.62 -17.14
N HIS A 225 12.53 -13.40 -16.63
CA HIS A 225 13.60 -12.41 -16.68
C HIS A 225 14.15 -12.18 -15.27
N ILE A 226 15.10 -13.01 -14.86
CA ILE A 226 15.74 -12.92 -13.54
C ILE A 226 17.08 -12.21 -13.69
N ASN A 227 17.20 -11.03 -13.06
CA ASN A 227 18.32 -10.11 -13.19
C ASN A 227 18.75 -9.91 -14.67
N PRO A 228 17.85 -9.41 -15.54
CA PRO A 228 18.07 -9.40 -16.99
C PRO A 228 19.25 -8.52 -17.44
N THR A 229 19.68 -7.56 -16.62
CA THR A 229 20.85 -6.70 -16.87
C THR A 229 22.15 -7.26 -16.27
N GLY A 230 22.12 -8.48 -15.72
CA GLY A 230 23.25 -9.09 -15.02
C GLY A 230 23.36 -8.64 -13.57
N ASN A 231 24.51 -8.12 -13.17
CA ASN A 231 24.79 -7.85 -11.76
C ASN A 231 23.98 -6.67 -11.20
N PHE A 232 23.40 -6.87 -10.02
CA PHE A 232 22.75 -5.83 -9.24
C PHE A 232 23.35 -5.80 -7.82
N ILE A 233 24.56 -5.26 -7.70
CA ILE A 233 25.33 -5.26 -6.44
C ILE A 233 25.04 -4.00 -5.60
N ILE A 234 24.98 -2.84 -6.27
CA ILE A 234 24.70 -1.53 -5.66
C ILE A 234 23.22 -1.22 -5.87
N GLY A 235 22.48 -0.99 -4.79
CA GLY A 235 21.05 -0.66 -4.78
C GLY A 235 20.70 0.30 -3.65
N GLY A 236 19.40 0.43 -3.34
CA GLY A 236 18.93 1.30 -2.27
C GLY A 236 19.24 2.78 -2.51
N PRO A 237 19.35 3.59 -1.44
CA PRO A 237 19.60 5.04 -1.54
C PRO A 237 20.93 5.43 -2.21
N VAL A 238 21.88 4.50 -2.33
CA VAL A 238 23.10 4.72 -3.12
C VAL A 238 22.80 4.71 -4.60
N GLY A 239 22.06 3.69 -5.06
CA GLY A 239 21.70 3.52 -6.45
C GLY A 239 20.74 4.59 -6.96
N ASP A 240 19.77 5.01 -6.15
CA ASP A 240 18.72 5.96 -6.55
C ASP A 240 18.26 6.85 -5.38
N CYS A 241 17.59 7.96 -5.66
CA CYS A 241 16.92 8.79 -4.67
C CYS A 241 15.55 8.19 -4.32
N GLY A 242 15.17 8.22 -3.04
CA GLY A 242 13.86 7.77 -2.58
C GLY A 242 13.06 8.92 -1.99
N LEU A 243 11.76 9.00 -2.31
CA LEU A 243 10.84 9.95 -1.71
C LEU A 243 9.51 9.28 -1.34
N THR A 244 8.92 9.73 -0.24
CA THR A 244 7.58 9.33 0.19
C THR A 244 6.56 9.58 -0.91
N GLY A 245 5.63 8.64 -1.11
CA GLY A 245 4.54 8.80 -2.07
C GLY A 245 4.94 8.68 -3.55
N ARG A 246 6.11 8.12 -3.87
CA ARG A 246 6.53 7.87 -5.27
C ARG A 246 6.18 6.48 -5.80
N LYS A 247 5.41 5.71 -5.02
CA LYS A 247 4.99 4.35 -5.35
C LYS A 247 3.47 4.14 -5.25
N ILE A 248 2.66 5.20 -5.39
CA ILE A 248 1.20 5.17 -5.23
C ILE A 248 0.45 4.12 -6.07
N ILE A 249 0.94 3.77 -7.26
CA ILE A 249 0.33 2.70 -8.08
C ILE A 249 0.69 1.31 -7.55
N VAL A 250 1.91 1.13 -7.06
CA VAL A 250 2.33 -0.07 -6.34
C VAL A 250 1.52 -0.20 -5.04
N ASP A 251 1.27 0.91 -4.35
CA ASP A 251 0.52 0.91 -3.09
C ASP A 251 -0.96 0.53 -3.20
N SER A 252 -1.51 0.67 -4.41
CA SER A 252 -2.94 0.53 -4.67
C SER A 252 -3.24 -0.70 -5.53
N TYR A 253 -3.50 -0.51 -6.82
CA TYR A 253 -4.11 -1.53 -7.69
C TYR A 253 -3.25 -1.88 -8.90
N GLY A 254 -1.97 -1.47 -8.91
CA GLY A 254 -1.02 -1.80 -9.98
C GLY A 254 -1.44 -1.36 -11.37
N GLY A 255 -2.24 -0.30 -11.47
CA GLY A 255 -2.75 0.27 -12.70
C GLY A 255 -4.07 -0.32 -13.19
N MET A 256 -4.62 -1.36 -12.54
CA MET A 256 -5.90 -1.97 -12.95
C MET A 256 -7.08 -1.02 -12.71
N ALA A 257 -6.97 -0.19 -11.69
CA ALA A 257 -7.96 0.83 -11.34
C ALA A 257 -7.35 2.22 -11.46
N ARG A 258 -8.22 3.23 -11.57
CA ARG A 258 -7.79 4.63 -11.58
C ARG A 258 -7.19 5.00 -10.22
N HIS A 259 -6.38 6.05 -10.21
CA HIS A 259 -5.77 6.58 -9.00
C HIS A 259 -6.01 8.09 -8.89
N GLY A 260 -6.23 8.57 -7.67
CA GLY A 260 -6.59 9.96 -7.42
C GLY A 260 -5.44 10.94 -7.29
N GLY A 261 -4.23 10.41 -7.09
CA GLY A 261 -2.97 11.16 -7.02
C GLY A 261 -2.43 11.34 -5.61
N GLY A 262 -3.28 11.23 -4.57
CA GLY A 262 -2.87 11.34 -3.18
C GLY A 262 -2.01 10.15 -2.71
N ALA A 263 -0.86 10.44 -2.11
CA ALA A 263 -0.04 9.45 -1.41
C ALA A 263 -0.62 9.07 -0.05
N PHE A 264 -0.23 7.92 0.50
CA PHE A 264 -0.73 7.42 1.78
C PHE A 264 0.24 7.67 2.95
N SER A 265 1.49 7.22 2.82
CA SER A 265 2.47 7.20 3.90
C SER A 265 2.74 8.55 4.52
N GLY A 266 2.93 8.58 5.85
CA GLY A 266 3.19 9.79 6.62
C GLY A 266 1.96 10.65 6.93
N LYS A 267 0.76 10.21 6.56
CA LYS A 267 -0.49 10.97 6.75
C LYS A 267 -1.37 10.34 7.81
N ASP A 268 -1.83 11.14 8.78
CA ASP A 268 -2.85 10.67 9.74
C ASP A 268 -4.23 10.49 9.07
N PRO A 269 -5.16 9.75 9.70
CA PRO A 269 -6.47 9.42 9.12
C PRO A 269 -7.38 10.61 8.76
N SER A 270 -7.10 11.82 9.24
CA SER A 270 -7.85 12.99 8.82
C SER A 270 -7.56 13.42 7.39
N LYS A 271 -6.46 12.95 6.79
CA LYS A 271 -6.11 13.19 5.39
C LYS A 271 -6.87 12.18 4.54
N VAL A 272 -7.88 12.68 3.83
CA VAL A 272 -8.79 11.86 3.02
C VAL A 272 -8.08 11.07 1.93
N ASP A 273 -6.89 11.49 1.49
CA ASP A 273 -6.06 10.71 0.56
C ASP A 273 -5.84 9.28 1.03
N ARG A 274 -5.62 9.09 2.34
CA ARG A 274 -5.44 7.78 2.95
C ARG A 274 -6.78 7.19 3.38
N SER A 275 -7.51 7.87 4.24
CA SER A 275 -8.70 7.29 4.87
C SER A 275 -9.83 7.02 3.88
N ALA A 276 -10.08 7.92 2.92
CA ALA A 276 -11.12 7.70 1.92
C ALA A 276 -10.71 6.69 0.82
N ALA A 277 -9.41 6.54 0.52
CA ALA A 277 -8.94 5.45 -0.32
C ALA A 277 -9.15 4.08 0.38
N TYR A 278 -8.87 4.00 1.69
CA TYR A 278 -9.14 2.79 2.48
C TYR A 278 -10.64 2.49 2.56
N ALA A 279 -11.48 3.51 2.77
CA ALA A 279 -12.93 3.36 2.72
C ALA A 279 -13.42 2.92 1.34
N GLY A 280 -12.85 3.47 0.26
CA GLY A 280 -13.13 3.05 -1.11
C GLY A 280 -12.82 1.57 -1.32
N ARG A 281 -11.65 1.11 -0.88
CA ARG A 281 -11.28 -0.31 -0.90
C ARG A 281 -12.31 -1.15 -0.12
N TYR A 282 -12.63 -0.74 1.10
CA TYR A 282 -13.58 -1.45 1.96
C TYR A 282 -14.95 -1.60 1.31
N VAL A 283 -15.48 -0.52 0.71
CA VAL A 283 -16.75 -0.54 -0.01
C VAL A 283 -16.70 -1.48 -1.22
N ALA A 284 -15.71 -1.31 -2.11
CA ALA A 284 -15.59 -2.14 -3.31
C ALA A 284 -15.42 -3.62 -2.97
N LYS A 285 -14.59 -3.93 -1.96
CA LYS A 285 -14.35 -5.30 -1.48
C LYS A 285 -15.63 -5.93 -0.95
N ASN A 286 -16.43 -5.20 -0.17
CA ASN A 286 -17.72 -5.68 0.34
C ASN A 286 -18.75 -5.89 -0.76
N ILE A 287 -18.79 -5.03 -1.80
CA ILE A 287 -19.67 -5.20 -2.97
C ILE A 287 -19.33 -6.51 -3.71
N VAL A 288 -18.05 -6.76 -3.99
CA VAL A 288 -17.61 -7.98 -4.68
C VAL A 288 -17.84 -9.22 -3.80
N ALA A 289 -17.49 -9.15 -2.52
CA ALA A 289 -17.71 -10.25 -1.56
C ALA A 289 -19.20 -10.58 -1.38
N ALA A 290 -20.09 -9.60 -1.47
CA ALA A 290 -21.54 -9.79 -1.43
C ALA A 290 -22.10 -10.46 -2.71
N GLY A 291 -21.27 -10.61 -3.74
CA GLY A 291 -21.66 -11.14 -5.03
C GLY A 291 -22.58 -10.20 -5.81
N LEU A 292 -22.55 -8.88 -5.51
CA LEU A 292 -23.27 -7.85 -6.26
C LEU A 292 -22.61 -7.59 -7.63
N ALA A 293 -21.30 -7.81 -7.75
CA ALA A 293 -20.53 -7.70 -8.98
C ALA A 293 -19.30 -8.62 -8.93
N GLU A 294 -18.76 -9.00 -10.09
CA GLU A 294 -17.47 -9.73 -10.15
C GLU A 294 -16.28 -8.79 -9.91
N ARG A 295 -16.42 -7.51 -10.32
CA ARG A 295 -15.46 -6.43 -10.06
C ARG A 295 -16.19 -5.10 -9.89
N CYS A 296 -15.63 -4.23 -9.06
CA CYS A 296 -16.22 -2.95 -8.72
C CYS A 296 -15.11 -1.89 -8.52
N GLU A 297 -15.28 -0.75 -9.17
CA GLU A 297 -14.55 0.47 -8.88
C GLU A 297 -15.50 1.51 -8.25
N ILE A 298 -15.06 2.14 -7.17
CA ILE A 298 -15.72 3.30 -6.56
C ILE A 298 -14.81 4.53 -6.70
N GLN A 299 -15.39 5.68 -7.00
CA GLN A 299 -14.73 6.97 -6.85
C GLN A 299 -15.45 7.81 -5.80
N VAL A 300 -14.70 8.46 -4.93
CA VAL A 300 -15.20 9.45 -3.96
C VAL A 300 -14.39 10.72 -4.10
N SER A 301 -15.01 11.90 -3.94
CA SER A 301 -14.30 13.18 -3.91
C SER A 301 -14.73 14.05 -2.74
N TYR A 302 -13.84 14.96 -2.31
CA TYR A 302 -14.08 15.90 -1.22
C TYR A 302 -13.62 17.30 -1.60
N ALA A 303 -14.29 18.30 -1.01
CA ALA A 303 -13.80 19.66 -0.92
C ALA A 303 -13.21 19.90 0.48
N ILE A 304 -12.12 20.66 0.55
CA ILE A 304 -11.45 20.99 1.82
C ILE A 304 -12.43 21.61 2.83
N GLY A 305 -12.40 21.13 4.07
CA GLY A 305 -13.26 21.62 5.15
C GLY A 305 -14.74 21.20 5.08
N VAL A 306 -15.13 20.40 4.07
CA VAL A 306 -16.48 19.84 3.92
C VAL A 306 -16.47 18.37 4.31
N ALA A 307 -17.39 17.96 5.18
CA ALA A 307 -17.46 16.57 5.68
C ALA A 307 -18.07 15.62 4.65
N GLN A 308 -19.12 16.06 3.95
CA GLN A 308 -19.82 15.23 2.97
C GLN A 308 -19.01 15.09 1.68
N PRO A 309 -18.91 13.89 1.09
CA PRO A 309 -18.33 13.73 -0.23
C PRO A 309 -19.05 14.60 -1.27
N THR A 310 -18.27 15.28 -2.12
CA THR A 310 -18.80 16.05 -3.25
C THR A 310 -19.32 15.15 -4.37
N SER A 311 -18.78 13.93 -4.50
CA SER A 311 -19.28 12.92 -5.42
C SER A 311 -19.04 11.50 -4.90
N ILE A 312 -19.92 10.58 -5.31
CA ILE A 312 -19.72 9.12 -5.21
C ILE A 312 -20.12 8.55 -6.57
N SER A 313 -19.25 7.76 -7.20
CA SER A 313 -19.57 7.01 -8.44
C SER A 313 -19.16 5.56 -8.31
N ILE A 314 -19.88 4.67 -9.00
CA ILE A 314 -19.64 3.23 -9.04
C ILE A 314 -19.55 2.80 -10.51
N ASN A 315 -18.64 1.89 -10.80
CA ASN A 315 -18.56 1.18 -12.09
C ASN A 315 -18.34 -0.31 -11.84
N THR A 316 -19.31 -1.15 -12.22
CA THR A 316 -19.17 -2.62 -12.13
C THR A 316 -18.67 -3.28 -13.41
N PHE A 317 -18.31 -2.48 -14.43
CA PHE A 317 -17.77 -2.92 -15.71
C PHE A 317 -18.67 -3.98 -16.40
N GLY A 318 -19.99 -3.82 -16.24
CA GLY A 318 -21.00 -4.74 -16.78
C GLY A 318 -21.12 -6.08 -16.06
N THR A 319 -20.50 -6.23 -14.88
CA THR A 319 -20.54 -7.47 -14.07
C THR A 319 -21.54 -7.40 -12.92
N GLY A 320 -22.24 -6.27 -12.74
CA GLY A 320 -23.23 -6.08 -11.69
C GLY A 320 -24.48 -6.95 -11.88
N LYS A 321 -24.97 -7.55 -10.80
CA LYS A 321 -26.28 -8.24 -10.73
C LYS A 321 -27.45 -7.27 -10.54
N VAL A 322 -27.16 -6.06 -10.09
CA VAL A 322 -28.07 -4.92 -10.01
C VAL A 322 -27.40 -3.70 -10.67
N SER A 323 -28.17 -2.69 -11.05
CA SER A 323 -27.64 -1.48 -11.70
C SER A 323 -26.67 -0.72 -10.79
N ASP A 324 -25.64 -0.09 -11.37
CA ASP A 324 -24.68 0.75 -10.64
C ASP A 324 -25.38 1.85 -9.81
N ASP A 325 -26.48 2.43 -10.30
CA ASP A 325 -27.29 3.41 -9.54
C ASP A 325 -27.87 2.83 -8.24
N LYS A 326 -28.32 1.58 -8.28
CA LYS A 326 -28.82 0.87 -7.10
C LYS A 326 -27.68 0.59 -6.13
N ILE A 327 -26.48 0.25 -6.62
CA ILE A 327 -25.29 0.08 -5.79
C ILE A 327 -24.92 1.40 -5.12
N ILE A 328 -24.96 2.53 -5.83
CA ILE A 328 -24.71 3.86 -5.26
C ILE A 328 -25.69 4.17 -4.11
N GLN A 329 -26.98 3.85 -4.28
CA GLN A 329 -27.97 4.02 -3.21
C GLN A 329 -27.61 3.17 -1.98
N LEU A 330 -27.32 1.89 -2.17
CA LEU A 330 -26.91 0.99 -1.09
C LEU A 330 -25.62 1.48 -0.40
N VAL A 331 -24.66 2.01 -1.16
CA VAL A 331 -23.43 2.57 -0.60
C VAL A 331 -23.75 3.75 0.33
N ARG A 332 -24.65 4.65 -0.09
CA ARG A 332 -25.07 5.80 0.72
C ARG A 332 -25.84 5.41 1.98
N GLU A 333 -26.56 4.29 1.94
CA GLU A 333 -27.34 3.78 3.07
C GLU A 333 -26.46 2.99 4.06
N CYS A 334 -25.48 2.23 3.56
CA CYS A 334 -24.71 1.29 4.37
C CYS A 334 -23.36 1.84 4.86
N PHE A 335 -22.80 2.86 4.19
CA PHE A 335 -21.49 3.42 4.51
C PHE A 335 -21.55 4.93 4.68
N ASP A 336 -21.13 5.39 5.86
CA ASP A 336 -20.92 6.81 6.11
C ASP A 336 -19.50 7.18 5.71
N LEU A 337 -19.39 7.88 4.57
CA LEU A 337 -18.12 8.28 3.98
C LEU A 337 -17.67 9.68 4.43
N ARG A 338 -18.17 10.21 5.55
CA ARG A 338 -17.58 11.42 6.15
C ARG A 338 -16.23 11.09 6.81
N PRO A 339 -15.22 11.98 6.82
CA PRO A 339 -13.89 11.69 7.36
C PRO A 339 -13.89 11.12 8.79
N TYR A 340 -14.68 11.72 9.69
CA TYR A 340 -14.82 11.23 11.07
C TYR A 340 -15.46 9.83 11.13
N ALA A 341 -16.49 9.61 10.32
CA ALA A 341 -17.19 8.33 10.27
C ALA A 341 -16.30 7.23 9.67
N ILE A 342 -15.50 7.54 8.66
CA ILE A 342 -14.50 6.61 8.11
C ILE A 342 -13.47 6.22 9.18
N THR A 343 -12.92 7.21 9.87
CA THR A 343 -11.93 7.00 10.94
C THR A 343 -12.49 6.07 12.03
N THR A 344 -13.76 6.24 12.39
CA THR A 344 -14.44 5.42 13.40
C THR A 344 -14.82 4.03 12.86
N MET A 345 -15.39 3.97 11.65
CA MET A 345 -15.84 2.73 10.99
C MET A 345 -14.70 1.75 10.78
N LEU A 346 -13.53 2.28 10.42
CA LEU A 346 -12.32 1.51 10.15
C LEU A 346 -11.35 1.50 11.33
N ASP A 347 -11.69 2.10 12.47
CA ASP A 347 -10.84 2.09 13.66
C ASP A 347 -9.38 2.50 13.37
N LEU A 348 -9.20 3.70 12.82
CA LEU A 348 -7.92 4.12 12.25
C LEU A 348 -6.98 4.81 13.25
N LEU A 349 -7.38 5.06 14.49
CA LEU A 349 -6.55 5.81 15.45
C LEU A 349 -5.59 4.90 16.23
N HIS A 350 -4.79 4.12 15.49
CA HIS A 350 -3.87 3.10 16.01
C HIS A 350 -2.56 3.03 15.20
N PRO A 351 -1.43 2.65 15.84
CA PRO A 351 -0.11 2.59 15.20
C PRO A 351 0.06 1.33 14.32
N MET A 352 -0.59 1.31 13.16
CA MET A 352 -0.62 0.18 12.22
C MET A 352 0.04 0.47 10.86
N TYR A 353 0.49 1.69 10.62
CA TYR A 353 0.73 2.22 9.28
C TYR A 353 2.07 1.81 8.70
N GLN A 354 3.12 1.61 9.51
CA GLN A 354 4.42 1.21 9.00
C GLN A 354 4.34 -0.12 8.25
N GLU A 355 3.50 -1.05 8.71
CA GLU A 355 3.28 -2.31 8.03
C GLU A 355 2.70 -2.12 6.63
N THR A 356 1.93 -1.05 6.40
CA THR A 356 1.27 -0.74 5.13
C THR A 356 2.22 -0.20 4.06
N ALA A 357 3.36 0.38 4.48
CA ALA A 357 4.24 1.16 3.63
C ALA A 357 5.01 0.36 2.55
N ALA A 358 4.99 -0.97 2.63
CA ALA A 358 5.52 -1.88 1.62
C ALA A 358 4.53 -3.02 1.36
N TYR A 359 4.66 -3.64 0.18
CA TYR A 359 3.86 -4.81 -0.25
C TYR A 359 2.35 -4.54 -0.45
N GLY A 360 1.99 -3.27 -0.67
CA GLY A 360 0.63 -2.83 -0.93
C GLY A 360 -0.17 -2.55 0.35
N HIS A 361 -1.03 -1.54 0.29
CA HIS A 361 -1.97 -1.23 1.38
C HIS A 361 -3.20 -2.15 1.36
N PHE A 362 -3.46 -2.80 0.23
CA PHE A 362 -4.68 -3.56 -0.04
C PHE A 362 -4.38 -5.05 -0.30
N GLY A 363 -5.39 -5.89 -0.10
CA GLY A 363 -5.29 -7.35 -0.28
C GLY A 363 -4.58 -8.09 0.84
N ARG A 364 -4.50 -7.49 2.04
CA ARG A 364 -3.79 -8.06 3.19
C ARG A 364 -4.75 -8.53 4.26
N THR A 365 -4.39 -9.61 4.93
CA THR A 365 -5.24 -10.22 5.96
C THR A 365 -5.23 -9.36 7.22
N PRO A 366 -6.41 -8.99 7.77
CA PRO A 366 -6.49 -8.31 9.06
C PRO A 366 -5.89 -9.14 10.19
N GLN A 367 -5.11 -8.52 11.08
CA GLN A 367 -4.46 -9.20 12.20
C GLN A 367 -4.63 -8.41 13.50
N GLN A 368 -4.75 -9.12 14.62
CA GLN A 368 -4.70 -8.48 15.95
C GLN A 368 -3.26 -8.10 16.28
N LYS A 369 -3.04 -6.85 16.70
CA LYS A 369 -1.73 -6.33 17.10
C LYS A 369 -1.87 -5.62 18.45
N THR A 370 -0.79 -5.63 19.22
CA THR A 370 -0.68 -4.88 20.47
C THR A 370 0.57 -4.02 20.42
N VAL A 371 0.42 -2.72 20.70
CA VAL A 371 1.53 -1.76 20.82
C VAL A 371 1.34 -1.01 22.13
N GLY A 372 2.27 -1.20 23.07
CA GLY A 372 2.07 -0.74 24.45
C GLY A 372 0.84 -1.42 25.06
N ASP A 373 -0.11 -0.62 25.54
CA ASP A 373 -1.37 -1.07 26.13
C ASP A 373 -2.55 -1.06 25.12
N ASP A 374 -2.29 -0.77 23.84
CA ASP A 374 -3.30 -0.61 22.80
C ASP A 374 -3.39 -1.88 21.93
N THR A 375 -4.51 -2.59 22.01
CA THR A 375 -4.81 -3.77 21.16
C THR A 375 -5.84 -3.42 20.11
N PHE A 376 -5.52 -3.66 18.84
CA PHE A 376 -6.36 -3.28 17.69
C PHE A 376 -6.20 -4.27 16.53
N THR A 377 -7.06 -4.13 15.52
CA THR A 377 -6.99 -4.93 14.28
C THR A 377 -6.34 -4.12 13.17
N THR A 378 -5.30 -4.65 12.53
CA THR A 378 -4.70 -4.03 11.34
C THR A 378 -5.54 -4.27 10.09
N PHE A 379 -5.39 -3.42 9.06
CA PHE A 379 -6.05 -3.57 7.75
C PHE A 379 -7.57 -3.76 7.82
N THR A 380 -8.25 -3.06 8.73
CA THR A 380 -9.71 -3.18 8.93
C THR A 380 -10.54 -2.94 7.66
N TRP A 381 -10.01 -2.19 6.70
CA TRP A 381 -10.58 -1.96 5.36
C TRP A 381 -10.58 -3.21 4.46
N GLU A 382 -9.90 -4.29 4.86
CA GLU A 382 -9.90 -5.57 4.16
C GLU A 382 -10.98 -6.53 4.68
N ARG A 383 -11.78 -6.14 5.69
CA ARG A 383 -12.92 -6.93 6.17
C ARG A 383 -14.07 -6.93 5.16
N THR A 384 -14.84 -8.01 5.16
CA THR A 384 -16.05 -8.20 4.32
C THR A 384 -17.32 -8.31 5.17
N ASP A 385 -17.34 -7.66 6.33
CA ASP A 385 -18.39 -7.71 7.33
C ASP A 385 -19.69 -7.00 6.92
N ARG A 386 -19.68 -6.19 5.86
CA ARG A 386 -20.87 -5.56 5.26
C ARG A 386 -21.44 -6.33 4.07
N ALA A 387 -20.76 -7.40 3.64
CA ALA A 387 -21.15 -8.14 2.44
C ALA A 387 -22.56 -8.74 2.55
N GLN A 388 -22.87 -9.40 3.67
CA GLN A 388 -24.19 -10.01 3.85
C GLN A 388 -25.31 -8.95 3.88
N SER A 389 -25.12 -7.86 4.64
CA SER A 389 -26.09 -6.76 4.68
C SER A 389 -26.33 -6.10 3.33
N LEU A 390 -25.28 -5.96 2.51
CA LEU A 390 -25.42 -5.44 1.15
C LEU A 390 -26.19 -6.40 0.25
N ARG A 391 -25.91 -7.70 0.36
CA ARG A 391 -26.60 -8.74 -0.40
C ARG A 391 -28.09 -8.77 -0.08
N ASP A 392 -28.44 -8.73 1.20
CA ASP A 392 -29.84 -8.72 1.66
C ASP A 392 -30.56 -7.45 1.18
N ALA A 393 -29.93 -6.27 1.31
CA ALA A 393 -30.49 -5.01 0.85
C ALA A 393 -30.63 -4.90 -0.69
N ALA A 394 -29.83 -5.68 -1.43
CA ALA A 394 -29.95 -5.84 -2.88
C ALA A 394 -31.01 -6.87 -3.30
N GLY A 395 -31.53 -7.69 -2.37
CA GLY A 395 -32.51 -8.74 -2.64
C GLY A 395 -31.92 -9.97 -3.34
N LEU A 396 -30.67 -10.35 -3.02
CA LEU A 396 -29.90 -11.41 -3.70
C LEU A 396 -29.60 -12.64 -2.85
#